data_AF-A0A849HFP2-F1
#
_entry.id   AF-A0A849HFP2-F1
#
_cell.length_a   1.000
_cell.length_b   1.000
_cell.length_c   1.000
_cell.angle_alpha   90.00
_cell.angle_beta   90.00
_cell.angle_gamma   90.00
#
_symmetry.space_group_name_H-M   'P 1'
#
loop_
_entity.id
_entity.type
_entity.pdbx_description
1 polymer ?
#
loop_
_entity_poly.entity_id
_entity_poly.type
_entity_poly.pdbx_seq_one_letter_code
_entity_poly.pdbx_strand_id
1 'polypeptide(L)'
;MLSRSQAVLRALVVVATVGACAVTLAASLSPLWIAAALLVGLSVWVALNPSSRLAFVLVLGLAVHWLVTVPVPHTTSAWLLTLVTAVLLLAVHLCTSLAAALPPQAPLPGLTIRRWTRRAALVVLACCPVWAVSVAVSRTGEPGRGTFTYAALAGTALLALALWLASREQPHPS
;
A
#
# COMPACT_ATOMS: atom_id res chain seq x y z
N MET A 1 24.00 -5.12 -16.46
CA MET A 1 24.20 -4.87 -15.01
C MET A 1 23.08 -3.98 -14.50
N LEU A 2 22.61 -4.20 -13.27
CA LEU A 2 21.45 -3.51 -12.70
C LEU A 2 21.90 -2.19 -12.06
N SER A 3 21.20 -1.08 -12.32
CA SER A 3 21.55 0.19 -11.67
C SER A 3 21.30 0.11 -10.15
N ARG A 4 22.11 0.80 -9.33
CA ARG A 4 21.98 0.75 -7.86
C ARG A 4 20.57 1.14 -7.40
N SER A 5 19.96 2.15 -8.04
CA SER A 5 18.60 2.58 -7.73
C SER A 5 17.55 1.51 -8.05
N GLN A 6 17.72 0.77 -9.16
CA GLN A 6 16.84 -0.35 -9.51
C GLN A 6 17.01 -1.51 -8.52
N ALA A 7 18.24 -1.76 -8.05
CA ALA A 7 18.50 -2.82 -7.07
C ALA A 7 17.80 -2.50 -5.75
N VAL A 8 17.85 -1.24 -5.31
CA VAL A 8 17.14 -0.77 -4.11
C VAL A 8 15.63 -0.93 -4.25
N LEU A 9 15.02 -0.53 -5.39
CA LEU A 9 13.57 -0.72 -5.60
C LEU A 9 13.16 -2.19 -5.52
N ARG A 10 13.94 -3.08 -6.15
CA ARG A 10 13.68 -4.52 -6.16
C ARG A 10 13.81 -5.12 -4.76
N ALA A 11 14.82 -4.69 -3.99
CA ALA A 11 14.97 -5.07 -2.59
C ALA A 11 13.79 -4.57 -1.75
N LEU A 12 13.33 -3.33 -1.96
CA LEU A 12 12.17 -2.77 -1.25
C LEU A 12 10.88 -3.55 -1.50
N VAL A 13 10.67 -4.10 -2.70
CA VAL A 13 9.52 -4.98 -2.99
C VAL A 13 9.54 -6.21 -2.07
N VAL A 14 10.69 -6.87 -1.95
CA VAL A 14 10.84 -8.07 -1.13
C VAL A 14 10.71 -7.73 0.35
N VAL A 15 11.40 -6.69 0.82
CA VAL A 15 11.34 -6.24 2.22
C VAL A 15 9.92 -5.83 2.62
N ALA A 16 9.20 -5.09 1.78
CA ALA A 16 7.84 -4.69 2.06
C ALA A 16 6.87 -5.89 2.05
N THR A 17 7.08 -6.86 1.16
CA THR A 17 6.29 -8.11 1.15
C THR A 17 6.54 -8.92 2.43
N VAL A 18 7.80 -9.13 2.80
CA VAL A 18 8.18 -9.84 4.04
C VAL A 18 7.58 -9.12 5.25
N GLY A 19 7.66 -7.79 5.30
CA GLY A 19 7.02 -6.98 6.32
C GLY A 19 5.51 -7.19 6.38
N ALA A 20 4.82 -7.17 5.24
CA ALA A 20 3.37 -7.36 5.20
C ALA A 20 2.97 -8.76 5.67
N CYS A 21 3.68 -9.80 5.24
CA CYS A 21 3.48 -11.17 5.72
C CYS A 21 3.76 -11.29 7.23
N ALA A 22 4.84 -10.70 7.73
CA ALA A 22 5.18 -10.73 9.15
C ALA A 22 4.12 -10.03 10.01
N VAL A 23 3.64 -8.85 9.58
CA VAL A 23 2.55 -8.15 10.27
C VAL A 23 1.25 -8.96 10.23
N THR A 24 0.95 -9.63 9.12
CA THR A 24 -0.24 -10.51 8.99
C THR A 24 -0.17 -11.68 9.98
N LEU A 25 0.96 -12.36 10.06
CA LEU A 25 1.18 -13.48 10.97
C LEU A 25 1.25 -13.03 12.44
N ALA A 26 1.75 -11.83 12.72
CA ALA A 26 1.74 -11.27 14.07
C ALA A 26 0.32 -10.87 14.51
N ALA A 27 -0.55 -10.48 13.58
CA ALA A 27 -1.93 -10.09 13.85
C ALA A 27 -2.88 -11.29 14.02
N SER A 28 -2.48 -12.51 13.64
CA SER A 28 -3.34 -13.70 13.67
C SER A 28 -2.55 -15.00 13.78
N LEU A 29 -2.98 -15.90 14.66
CA LEU A 29 -2.43 -17.26 14.84
C LEU A 29 -2.87 -18.26 13.74
N SER A 30 -3.18 -17.76 12.55
CA SER A 30 -3.70 -18.59 11.44
C SER A 30 -2.66 -19.58 10.92
N PRO A 31 -3.05 -20.82 10.57
CA PRO A 31 -2.15 -21.81 9.99
C PRO A 31 -1.74 -21.48 8.53
N LEU A 32 -2.17 -20.35 7.96
CA LEU A 32 -1.89 -19.95 6.57
C LEU A 32 -0.45 -19.44 6.34
N TRP A 33 0.54 -19.88 7.13
CA TRP A 33 1.95 -19.51 6.94
C TRP A 33 2.51 -19.97 5.59
N ILE A 34 1.94 -21.05 5.01
CA ILE A 34 2.29 -21.51 3.66
C ILE A 34 1.97 -20.43 2.62
N ALA A 35 0.84 -19.74 2.74
CA ALA A 35 0.47 -18.65 1.84
C ALA A 35 1.46 -17.48 1.95
N ALA A 36 1.87 -17.13 3.17
CA ALA A 36 2.89 -16.12 3.40
C ALA A 36 4.23 -16.48 2.73
N ALA A 37 4.68 -17.74 2.87
CA ALA A 37 5.91 -18.22 2.24
C ALA A 37 5.82 -18.17 0.70
N LEU A 38 4.69 -18.57 0.12
CA LEU A 38 4.44 -18.48 -1.32
C LEU A 38 4.45 -17.04 -1.82
N LEU A 39 3.83 -16.10 -1.09
CA LEU A 39 3.82 -14.68 -1.44
C LEU A 39 5.24 -14.07 -1.35
N VAL A 40 6.03 -14.45 -0.35
CA VAL A 40 7.44 -14.04 -0.28
C VAL A 40 8.23 -14.58 -1.47
N GLY A 41 8.08 -15.86 -1.81
CA GLY A 41 8.70 -16.43 -3.01
C GLY A 41 8.28 -15.73 -4.31
N LEU A 42 6.98 -15.43 -4.45
CA LEU A 42 6.44 -14.67 -5.57
C LEU A 42 7.04 -13.25 -5.63
N SER A 43 7.27 -12.61 -4.49
CA SER A 43 7.88 -11.27 -4.45
C SER A 43 9.31 -11.26 -4.97
N VAL A 44 10.08 -12.32 -4.70
CA VAL A 44 11.43 -12.47 -5.28
C VAL A 44 11.33 -12.59 -6.80
N TRP A 45 10.40 -13.41 -7.31
CA TRP A 45 10.17 -13.52 -8.75
C TRP A 45 9.75 -12.19 -9.39
N VAL A 46 8.83 -11.47 -8.76
CA VAL A 46 8.36 -10.15 -9.22
C VAL A 46 9.48 -9.11 -9.16
N ALA A 47 10.34 -9.15 -8.14
CA ALA A 47 11.50 -8.28 -8.04
C ALA A 47 12.51 -8.56 -9.16
N LEU A 48 12.61 -9.80 -9.66
CA LEU A 48 13.41 -10.14 -10.84
C LEU A 48 12.71 -9.72 -12.16
N ASN A 49 11.38 -9.84 -12.22
CA ASN A 49 10.54 -9.62 -13.42
C ASN A 49 9.39 -8.61 -13.16
N PRO A 50 9.68 -7.31 -12.98
CA PRO A 50 8.70 -6.33 -12.52
C PRO A 50 7.59 -6.04 -13.53
N SER A 51 7.82 -6.22 -14.84
CA SER A 51 6.83 -6.01 -15.90
C SER A 51 5.81 -7.16 -16.03
N SER A 52 5.92 -8.20 -15.21
CA SER A 52 5.03 -9.36 -15.28
C SER A 52 3.65 -9.06 -14.68
N ARG A 53 2.60 -9.72 -15.22
CA ARG A 53 1.25 -9.69 -14.62
C ARG A 53 1.23 -10.22 -13.19
N LEU A 54 2.27 -10.94 -12.77
CA LEU A 54 2.43 -11.47 -11.43
C LEU A 54 2.65 -10.37 -10.38
N ALA A 55 3.09 -9.17 -10.75
CA ALA A 55 3.14 -8.05 -9.82
C ALA A 55 1.74 -7.69 -9.29
N PHE A 56 0.73 -7.71 -10.16
CA PHE A 56 -0.66 -7.55 -9.76
C PHE A 56 -1.13 -8.70 -8.87
N VAL A 57 -0.82 -9.95 -9.25
CA VAL A 57 -1.15 -11.14 -8.46
C VAL A 57 -0.53 -11.07 -7.07
N LEU A 58 0.69 -10.56 -6.93
CA LEU A 58 1.35 -10.38 -5.64
C LEU A 58 0.60 -9.38 -4.75
N VAL A 59 0.28 -8.19 -5.27
CA VAL A 59 -0.44 -7.15 -4.50
C VAL A 59 -1.84 -7.66 -4.10
N LEU A 60 -2.56 -8.28 -5.04
CA LEU A 60 -3.87 -8.86 -4.78
C LEU A 60 -3.78 -10.00 -3.76
N GLY A 61 -2.79 -10.88 -3.90
CA GLY A 61 -2.54 -12.00 -3.00
C GLY A 61 -2.23 -11.54 -1.58
N LEU A 62 -1.43 -10.49 -1.41
CA LEU A 62 -1.16 -9.89 -0.10
C LEU A 62 -2.43 -9.30 0.53
N ALA A 63 -3.26 -8.61 -0.27
CA ALA A 63 -4.52 -8.06 0.21
C ALA A 63 -5.51 -9.16 0.64
N VAL A 64 -5.67 -10.19 -0.19
CA VAL A 64 -6.54 -11.35 0.12
C VAL A 64 -6.00 -12.10 1.34
N HIS A 65 -4.68 -12.31 1.42
CA HIS A 65 -4.07 -12.98 2.57
C HIS A 65 -4.35 -12.22 3.86
N TRP A 66 -4.22 -10.89 3.87
CA TRP A 66 -4.62 -10.06 5.01
C TRP A 66 -6.10 -10.22 5.35
N LEU A 67 -6.99 -10.04 4.38
CA LEU A 67 -8.44 -10.06 4.59
C LEU A 67 -8.98 -11.40 5.10
N VAL A 68 -8.40 -12.52 4.66
CA VAL A 68 -8.81 -13.87 5.08
C VAL A 68 -8.19 -14.25 6.43
N THR A 69 -7.01 -13.69 6.75
CA THR A 69 -6.23 -14.12 7.93
C THR A 69 -6.51 -13.26 9.16
N VAL A 70 -6.68 -11.95 8.98
CA VAL A 70 -6.76 -10.99 10.08
C VAL A 70 -8.23 -10.64 10.35
N PRO A 71 -8.73 -10.88 11.57
CA PRO A 71 -10.10 -10.51 11.93
C PRO A 71 -10.28 -8.99 11.94
N VAL A 72 -11.54 -8.55 11.90
CA VAL A 72 -11.86 -7.12 11.98
C VAL A 72 -11.29 -6.53 13.28
N PRO A 73 -10.49 -5.46 13.22
CA PRO A 73 -9.86 -4.90 14.41
C PRO A 73 -10.87 -4.32 15.41
N HIS A 74 -10.71 -4.66 16.69
CA HIS A 74 -11.50 -4.07 17.80
C HIS A 74 -10.68 -3.11 18.67
N THR A 75 -9.35 -3.08 18.51
CA THR A 75 -8.45 -2.22 19.28
C THR A 75 -7.71 -1.24 18.37
N THR A 76 -7.30 -0.10 18.90
CA THR A 76 -6.53 0.89 18.13
C THR A 76 -5.18 0.35 17.67
N SER A 77 -4.52 -0.49 18.47
CA SER A 77 -3.28 -1.15 18.07
C SER A 77 -3.48 -2.06 16.86
N ALA A 78 -4.57 -2.85 16.83
CA ALA A 78 -4.89 -3.69 15.68
C ALA A 78 -5.23 -2.85 14.43
N TRP A 79 -5.94 -1.73 14.60
CA TRP A 79 -6.18 -0.78 13.50
C TRP A 79 -4.90 -0.14 12.95
N LEU A 80 -3.90 0.11 13.79
CA LEU A 80 -2.59 0.58 13.34
C LEU A 80 -1.88 -0.48 12.50
N LEU A 81 -1.99 -1.77 12.84
CA LEU A 81 -1.44 -2.85 12.01
C LEU A 81 -2.10 -2.87 10.63
N THR A 82 -3.41 -2.65 10.53
CA THR A 82 -4.11 -2.51 9.22
C THR A 82 -3.53 -1.36 8.39
N LEU A 83 -3.28 -0.21 9.01
CA LEU A 83 -2.68 0.94 8.33
C LEU A 83 -1.25 0.63 7.85
N VAL A 84 -0.44 0.00 8.71
CA VAL A 84 0.92 -0.42 8.38
C VAL A 84 0.91 -1.38 7.19
N THR A 85 0.05 -2.41 7.22
CA THR A 85 -0.10 -3.33 6.10
C THR A 85 -0.51 -2.62 4.82
N ALA A 86 -1.49 -1.71 4.88
CA ALA A 86 -1.91 -0.93 3.70
C ALA A 86 -0.75 -0.11 3.11
N VAL A 87 0.08 0.51 3.94
CA VAL A 87 1.28 1.24 3.52
C VAL A 87 2.32 0.31 2.88
N LEU A 88 2.52 -0.89 3.44
CA LEU A 88 3.43 -1.89 2.87
C LEU A 88 2.95 -2.38 1.50
N LEU A 89 1.65 -2.66 1.34
CA LEU A 89 1.05 -3.02 0.05
C LEU A 89 1.21 -1.88 -0.97
N LEU A 90 0.97 -0.64 -0.56
CA LEU A 90 1.20 0.53 -1.41
C LEU A 90 2.67 0.62 -1.83
N ALA A 91 3.61 0.38 -0.92
CA ALA A 91 5.04 0.38 -1.22
C ALA A 91 5.39 -0.70 -2.25
N VAL A 92 4.86 -1.93 -2.13
CA VAL A 92 5.02 -3.00 -3.13
C VAL A 92 4.48 -2.56 -4.48
N HIS A 93 3.26 -2.02 -4.54
CA HIS A 93 2.63 -1.58 -5.78
C HIS A 93 3.42 -0.45 -6.47
N LEU A 94 3.87 0.56 -5.71
CA LEU A 94 4.62 1.68 -6.26
C LEU A 94 6.02 1.27 -6.73
N CYS A 95 6.74 0.45 -5.95
CA CYS A 95 8.07 -0.01 -6.31
C CYS A 95 8.04 -0.91 -7.54
N THR A 96 7.06 -1.82 -7.64
CA THR A 96 6.88 -2.67 -8.83
C THR A 96 6.51 -1.87 -10.07
N SER A 97 5.57 -0.91 -9.94
CA SER A 97 5.19 -0.01 -11.04
C SER A 97 6.36 0.85 -11.52
N LEU A 98 7.16 1.39 -10.61
CA LEU A 98 8.32 2.21 -10.95
C LEU A 98 9.46 1.38 -11.55
N ALA A 99 9.67 0.16 -11.07
CA ALA A 99 10.63 -0.78 -11.64
C ALA A 99 10.23 -1.28 -13.02
N ALA A 100 8.92 -1.35 -13.33
CA ALA A 100 8.41 -1.72 -14.65
C ALA A 100 8.48 -0.57 -15.67
N ALA A 101 8.46 0.69 -15.21
CA ALA A 101 8.42 1.87 -16.08
C ALA A 101 9.76 2.22 -16.75
N LEU A 102 10.88 1.70 -16.25
CA LEU A 102 12.22 2.02 -16.75
C LEU A 102 13.04 0.75 -17.01
N PRO A 103 13.94 0.77 -18.01
CA PRO A 103 14.83 -0.36 -18.24
C PRO A 103 15.78 -0.55 -17.05
N PRO A 104 16.24 -1.79 -16.75
CA PRO A 104 17.02 -2.10 -15.55
C PRO A 104 18.37 -1.37 -15.42
N GLN A 105 18.89 -0.86 -16.54
CA GLN A 105 20.17 -0.14 -16.61
C GLN A 105 19.99 1.37 -16.39
N ALA A 106 18.78 1.91 -16.56
CA ALA A 106 18.55 3.34 -16.39
C ALA A 106 18.53 3.72 -14.90
N PRO A 107 19.31 4.73 -14.48
CA PRO A 107 19.19 5.28 -13.14
C PRO A 107 17.88 6.06 -13.00
N LEU A 108 17.33 6.08 -11.78
CA LEU A 108 16.12 6.84 -11.46
C LEU A 108 16.47 8.30 -11.19
N PRO A 109 15.91 9.27 -11.94
CA PRO A 109 16.11 10.68 -11.65
C PRO A 109 15.55 11.03 -10.26
N GLY A 110 16.31 11.74 -9.43
CA GLY A 110 15.88 12.12 -8.09
C GLY A 110 14.59 12.94 -8.06
N LEU A 111 14.34 13.76 -9.09
CA LEU A 111 13.09 14.50 -9.25
C LEU A 111 11.88 13.57 -9.43
N THR A 112 12.05 12.46 -10.16
CA THR A 112 11.00 11.43 -10.31
C THR A 112 10.69 10.80 -8.98
N ILE A 113 11.73 10.41 -8.22
CA ILE A 113 11.56 9.84 -6.87
C ILE A 113 10.80 10.81 -5.97
N ARG A 114 11.21 12.09 -5.92
CA ARG A 114 10.55 13.12 -5.08
C ARG A 114 9.08 13.33 -5.45
N ARG A 115 8.75 13.34 -6.75
CA ARG A 115 7.35 13.46 -7.21
C ARG A 115 6.53 12.23 -6.84
N TRP A 116 7.11 11.03 -6.98
CA TRP A 116 6.46 9.78 -6.62
C TRP A 116 6.23 9.65 -5.12
N THR A 117 7.22 9.98 -4.29
CA THR A 117 7.07 9.95 -2.83
C THR A 117 6.05 10.96 -2.34
N ARG A 118 6.01 12.17 -2.92
CA ARG A 118 4.96 13.15 -2.62
C ARG A 118 3.57 12.62 -2.97
N ARG A 119 3.39 12.02 -4.14
CA ARG A 119 2.11 11.41 -4.54
C ARG A 119 1.71 10.26 -3.62
N ALA A 120 2.65 9.40 -3.25
CA ALA A 120 2.43 8.32 -2.29
C ALA A 120 1.98 8.86 -0.92
N ALA A 121 2.67 9.89 -0.41
CA ALA A 121 2.30 10.54 0.84
C ALA A 121 0.89 11.15 0.77
N LEU A 122 0.53 11.79 -0.35
CA LEU A 122 -0.83 12.29 -0.55
C LEU A 122 -1.88 11.19 -0.54
N VAL A 123 -1.61 10.03 -1.15
CA VAL A 123 -2.52 8.88 -1.11
C VAL A 123 -2.69 8.36 0.32
N VAL A 124 -1.59 8.21 1.07
CA VAL A 124 -1.65 7.79 2.48
C VAL A 124 -2.46 8.78 3.32
N LEU A 125 -2.19 10.08 3.18
CA LEU A 125 -2.95 11.13 3.84
C LEU A 125 -4.42 11.11 3.43
N ALA A 126 -4.73 10.81 2.17
CA ALA A 126 -6.09 10.66 1.67
C ALA A 126 -6.84 9.49 2.32
N CYS A 127 -6.12 8.43 2.69
CA CYS A 127 -6.68 7.27 3.38
C CYS A 127 -6.82 7.47 4.89
N CYS A 128 -6.07 8.38 5.52
CA CYS A 128 -6.11 8.61 6.97
C CYS A 128 -7.51 8.95 7.51
N PRO A 129 -8.34 9.80 6.88
CA PRO A 129 -9.71 10.06 7.34
C PRO A 129 -10.61 8.82 7.30
N VAL A 130 -10.51 8.01 6.24
CA VAL A 130 -11.28 6.75 6.13
C VAL A 130 -10.91 5.80 7.26
N TRP A 131 -9.61 5.67 7.52
CA TRP A 131 -9.09 4.89 8.62
C TRP A 131 -9.59 5.42 9.97
N ALA A 132 -9.52 6.73 10.20
CA ALA A 132 -9.96 7.36 11.45
C ALA A 132 -11.47 7.16 11.69
N VAL A 133 -12.30 7.30 10.65
CA VAL A 133 -13.75 7.02 10.71
C VAL A 133 -13.99 5.55 11.02
N SER A 134 -13.25 4.64 10.38
CA SER A 134 -13.38 3.20 10.60
C SER A 134 -13.02 2.80 12.04
N VAL A 135 -11.96 3.40 12.60
CA VAL A 135 -11.60 3.26 14.03
C VAL A 135 -12.72 3.76 14.92
N ALA A 136 -13.26 4.97 14.67
CA ALA A 136 -14.31 5.56 15.49
C ALA A 136 -15.59 4.72 15.47
N VAL A 137 -16.00 4.22 14.29
CA VAL A 137 -17.18 3.38 14.12
C VAL A 137 -16.99 2.01 14.78
N SER A 138 -15.82 1.41 14.68
CA SER A 138 -15.57 0.11 15.33
C SER A 138 -15.75 0.13 16.86
N ARG A 139 -15.65 1.31 17.48
CA ARG A 139 -15.83 1.50 18.93
C ARG A 139 -17.29 1.64 19.36
N THR A 140 -18.21 1.98 18.46
CA THR A 140 -19.61 2.19 18.85
C THR A 140 -20.40 0.89 19.01
N GLY A 141 -19.87 -0.24 18.52
CA GLY A 141 -20.51 -1.56 18.64
C GLY A 141 -21.82 -1.71 17.87
N GLU A 142 -22.29 -0.66 17.16
CA GLU A 142 -23.51 -0.74 16.35
C GLU A 142 -23.23 -1.45 15.02
N PRO A 143 -23.97 -2.52 14.69
CA PRO A 143 -23.82 -3.19 13.40
C PRO A 143 -24.31 -2.31 12.25
N GLY A 144 -23.41 -2.03 11.31
CA GLY A 144 -23.73 -1.93 9.87
C GLY A 144 -24.72 -0.87 9.42
N ARG A 145 -24.60 0.39 9.87
CA ARG A 145 -25.32 1.50 9.22
C ARG A 145 -24.53 1.99 8.01
N GLY A 146 -25.06 1.76 6.80
CA GLY A 146 -24.45 2.16 5.52
C GLY A 146 -24.10 3.65 5.41
N THR A 147 -24.70 4.49 6.25
CA THR A 147 -24.37 5.90 6.45
C THR A 147 -22.88 6.14 6.73
N PHE A 148 -22.18 5.26 7.43
CA PHE A 148 -20.75 5.41 7.69
C PHE A 148 -19.88 5.14 6.46
N THR A 149 -20.29 4.20 5.61
CA THR A 149 -19.65 3.95 4.31
C THR A 149 -19.82 5.15 3.39
N TYR A 150 -21.03 5.74 3.34
CA TYR A 150 -21.28 6.96 2.57
C TYR A 150 -20.51 8.17 3.12
N ALA A 151 -20.40 8.32 4.44
CA ALA A 151 -19.60 9.37 5.05
C ALA A 151 -18.10 9.21 4.76
N ALA A 152 -17.58 7.99 4.79
CA ALA A 152 -16.20 7.69 4.42
C ALA A 152 -15.95 7.98 2.92
N LEU A 153 -16.87 7.60 2.04
CA LEU A 153 -16.82 7.91 0.60
C LEU A 153 -16.91 9.41 0.31
N ALA A 154 -17.77 10.14 1.03
CA ALA A 154 -17.87 11.58 0.92
C ALA A 154 -16.57 12.26 1.40
N GLY A 155 -16.00 11.79 2.52
CA GLY A 155 -14.73 12.27 3.04
C GLY A 155 -13.56 12.05 2.05
N THR A 156 -13.47 10.88 1.42
CA THR A 156 -12.46 10.64 0.38
C THR A 156 -12.68 11.49 -0.86
N ALA A 157 -13.93 11.64 -1.32
CA ALA A 157 -14.24 12.48 -2.46
C ALA A 157 -13.85 13.95 -2.21
N LEU A 158 -14.17 14.48 -1.03
CA LEU A 158 -13.83 15.85 -0.64
C LEU A 158 -12.32 16.04 -0.52
N LEU A 159 -11.60 15.08 0.05
CA LEU A 159 -10.14 15.15 0.16
C LEU A 159 -9.46 15.03 -1.21
N ALA A 160 -9.95 14.14 -2.07
CA ALA A 160 -9.48 14.03 -3.46
C ALA A 160 -9.71 15.34 -4.23
N LEU A 161 -10.88 15.99 -4.04
CA LEU A 161 -11.19 17.29 -4.62
C LEU A 161 -10.23 18.37 -4.10
N ALA A 162 -9.98 18.44 -2.79
CA ALA A 162 -9.06 19.42 -2.21
C ALA A 162 -7.62 19.24 -2.73
N LEU A 163 -7.15 18.00 -2.86
CA LEU A 163 -5.84 17.70 -3.43
C LEU A 163 -5.75 18.04 -4.92
N TRP A 164 -6.84 17.81 -5.67
CA TRP A 164 -6.92 18.20 -7.06
C TRP A 164 -6.84 19.72 -7.24
N LEU A 165 -7.59 20.49 -6.42
CA LEU A 165 -7.55 21.94 -6.42
C LEU A 165 -6.14 22.47 -6.10
N ALA A 166 -5.51 21.95 -5.05
CA ALA A 166 -4.15 22.33 -4.66
C ALA A 166 -3.09 21.98 -5.73
N SER A 167 -3.35 20.97 -6.57
CA SER A 167 -2.45 20.62 -7.67
C SER A 167 -2.50 21.59 -8.85
N ARG A 168 -3.60 22.35 -9.00
CA ARG A 168 -3.77 23.35 -10.07
C ARG A 168 -3.11 24.69 -9.77
N GLU A 169 -2.82 24.98 -8.51
CA GLU A 169 -2.22 26.24 -8.08
C GLU A 169 -0.70 26.33 -8.28
N GLN A 170 -0.04 25.30 -8.83
CA GLN A 170 1.41 25.39 -9.08
C GLN A 170 1.71 26.41 -10.19
N PRO A 171 2.36 27.56 -9.89
CA PRO A 171 2.66 28.58 -10.88
C PRO A 171 3.66 28.05 -11.91
N HIS A 172 3.46 28.37 -13.19
CA HIS A 172 4.47 28.13 -14.21
C HIS A 172 5.73 28.93 -13.86
N PRO A 173 6.92 28.29 -13.74
CA PRO A 173 8.16 29.05 -13.64
C PRO A 173 8.36 29.76 -14.98
N SER A 174 8.22 31.08 -14.95
CA SER A 174 8.62 32.02 -16.01
C SER A 174 10.13 32.12 -16.10
#